data_AF-A0A2S6ULP5-F1
#
_entry.id   AF-A0A2S6ULP5-F1
#
_cell.length_a   1.000
_cell.length_b   1.000
_cell.length_c   1.000
_cell.angle_alpha   90.00
_cell.angle_beta   90.00
_cell.angle_gamma   90.00
#
_symmetry.space_group_name_H-M   'P 1'
#
loop_
_entity.id
_entity.type
_entity.pdbx_description
1 polymer ?
#
loop_
_entity_poly.entity_id
_entity_poly.type
_entity_poly.pdbx_seq_one_letter_code
_entity_poly.pdbx_strand_id
1 'polypeptide(L)'
;LYYIDYNKKIAMDILKDKFDWEWYGGHHLENQFTAFYHRYFMPKKFEIDQRLLGYAALTRSGQIKRDEALEMMKTSPTNQEIDEILYLVKKRLGYSDNEFLSVMNITKKNYKDFKTYKKTFERLKLFFFIMYKLDLVPKSFYIKYTKSN
;
A
#
# COMPACT_ATOMS: atom_id res chain seq x y z
N LEU A 1 2.89 13.05 -13.30
CA LEU A 1 2.67 12.18 -14.46
C LEU A 1 1.39 12.51 -15.25
N TYR A 2 0.53 13.46 -14.82
CA TYR A 2 -0.70 13.80 -15.57
C TYR A 2 -0.48 14.26 -17.03
N TYR A 3 0.74 14.65 -17.37
CA TYR A 3 1.10 15.17 -18.71
C TYR A 3 2.06 14.24 -19.48
N ILE A 4 2.29 13.03 -18.98
CA ILE A 4 3.24 12.09 -19.59
C ILE A 4 2.54 10.74 -19.75
N ASP A 5 2.64 10.16 -20.94
CA ASP A 5 2.18 8.80 -21.20
C ASP A 5 3.15 7.80 -20.54
N TYR A 6 2.90 7.51 -19.27
CA TYR A 6 3.76 6.65 -18.47
C TYR A 6 3.45 5.18 -18.74
N ASN A 7 4.43 4.48 -19.31
CA ASN A 7 4.42 3.03 -19.41
C ASN A 7 5.43 2.42 -18.43
N LYS A 8 4.94 1.54 -17.53
CA LYS A 8 5.76 0.96 -16.46
C LYS A 8 6.88 0.09 -17.02
N LYS A 9 6.60 -0.72 -18.05
CA LYS A 9 7.58 -1.63 -18.65
C LYS A 9 8.71 -0.84 -19.30
N ILE A 10 8.37 0.15 -20.12
CA ILE A 10 9.37 1.03 -20.77
C ILE A 10 10.22 1.75 -19.72
N ALA A 11 9.62 2.26 -18.64
CA ALA A 11 10.36 2.89 -17.57
C ALA A 11 11.35 1.92 -16.89
N MET A 12 10.94 0.68 -16.64
CA MET A 12 11.80 -0.36 -16.08
C MET A 12 12.96 -0.73 -17.02
N ASP A 13 12.70 -0.84 -18.33
CA ASP A 13 13.74 -1.14 -19.33
C ASP A 13 14.79 -0.02 -19.38
N ILE A 14 14.36 1.25 -19.38
CA ILE A 14 15.27 2.41 -19.32
C ILE A 14 16.11 2.39 -18.04
N LEU A 15 15.50 2.07 -16.90
CA LEU A 15 16.20 2.02 -15.62
C LEU A 15 17.28 0.93 -15.63
N LYS A 16 16.95 -0.25 -16.15
CA LYS A 16 17.90 -1.35 -16.30
C LYS A 16 19.06 -0.96 -17.22
N ASP A 17 18.77 -0.46 -18.41
CA ASP A 17 19.78 -0.21 -19.45
C ASP A 17 20.71 0.96 -19.12
N LYS A 18 20.20 1.99 -18.44
CA LYS A 18 20.96 3.23 -18.19
C LYS A 18 21.55 3.34 -16.79
N PHE A 19 21.00 2.63 -15.82
CA PHE A 19 21.32 2.84 -14.40
C PHE A 19 21.61 1.54 -13.65
N ASP A 20 21.73 0.41 -14.35
CA ASP A 20 22.00 -0.92 -13.75
C ASP A 20 20.99 -1.28 -12.65
N TRP A 21 19.74 -0.83 -12.85
CA TRP A 21 18.69 -1.07 -11.89
C TRP A 21 18.14 -2.49 -12.01
N GLU A 22 18.04 -3.17 -10.88
CA GLU A 22 17.50 -4.53 -10.79
C GLU A 22 16.05 -4.56 -10.33
N TRP A 23 15.25 -5.41 -10.97
CA TRP A 23 13.87 -5.61 -10.56
C TRP A 23 13.77 -6.52 -9.33
N TYR A 24 13.30 -5.96 -8.23
CA TYR A 24 13.12 -6.63 -6.94
C TYR A 24 11.76 -7.32 -6.78
N GLY A 25 10.99 -7.49 -7.86
CA GLY A 25 9.77 -8.29 -7.86
C GLY A 25 8.48 -7.59 -7.38
N GLY A 26 8.48 -6.28 -7.10
CA GLY A 26 7.29 -5.56 -6.61
C GLY A 26 7.46 -4.04 -6.55
N HIS A 27 6.50 -3.27 -6.02
CA HIS A 27 6.57 -1.80 -6.04
C HIS A 27 7.42 -1.18 -4.91
N HIS A 28 7.65 -1.90 -3.82
CA HIS A 28 8.38 -1.42 -2.63
C HIS A 28 9.19 -2.55 -1.95
N LEU A 29 9.84 -3.43 -2.73
CA LEU A 29 10.57 -4.58 -2.19
C LEU A 29 12.09 -4.42 -2.25
N GLU A 30 12.58 -3.24 -2.62
CA GLU A 30 13.99 -2.86 -2.55
C GLU A 30 14.50 -2.80 -1.09
N ASN A 31 13.59 -2.56 -0.14
CA ASN A 31 13.89 -2.52 1.29
C ASN A 31 13.26 -3.73 2.00
N GLN A 32 14.05 -4.43 2.81
CA GLN A 32 13.62 -5.66 3.49
C GLN A 32 12.46 -5.45 4.47
N PHE A 33 12.40 -4.30 5.14
CA PHE A 33 11.29 -3.97 6.03
C PHE A 33 10.00 -3.63 5.27
N THR A 34 10.09 -2.94 4.13
CA THR A 34 8.91 -2.73 3.28
C THR A 34 8.49 -4.04 2.62
N ALA A 35 9.42 -4.90 2.22
CA ALA A 35 9.11 -6.25 1.75
C ALA A 35 8.35 -7.07 2.82
N PHE A 36 8.79 -7.04 4.08
CA PHE A 36 8.04 -7.58 5.22
C PHE A 36 6.63 -7.00 5.33
N TYR A 37 6.51 -5.67 5.28
CA TYR A 37 5.23 -4.99 5.40
C TYR A 37 4.24 -5.42 4.31
N HIS A 38 4.70 -5.46 3.06
CA HIS A 38 3.90 -5.77 1.88
C HIS A 38 3.59 -7.26 1.72
N ARG A 39 4.56 -8.15 1.97
CA ARG A 39 4.44 -9.60 1.68
C ARG A 39 3.93 -10.42 2.87
N TYR A 40 4.19 -9.98 4.09
CA TYR A 40 3.82 -10.74 5.29
C TYR A 40 2.86 -9.98 6.20
N PHE A 41 3.26 -8.82 6.71
CA PHE A 41 2.52 -8.15 7.78
C PHE A 41 1.10 -7.75 7.38
N MET A 42 0.95 -7.00 6.28
CA MET A 42 -0.38 -6.54 5.83
C MET A 42 -1.28 -7.68 5.36
N PRO A 43 -0.81 -8.65 4.56
CA PRO A 43 -1.63 -9.80 4.18
C PRO A 43 -2.03 -10.67 5.37
N LYS A 44 -1.10 -11.01 6.28
CA LYS A 44 -1.38 -11.92 7.40
C LYS A 44 -2.15 -11.25 8.53
N LYS A 45 -1.76 -10.03 8.94
CA LYS A 45 -2.41 -9.35 10.05
C LYS A 45 -3.68 -8.62 9.65
N PHE A 46 -3.73 -8.02 8.47
CA PHE A 46 -4.85 -7.15 8.08
C PHE A 46 -5.65 -7.64 6.87
N GLU A 47 -5.28 -8.76 6.24
CA GLU A 47 -5.92 -9.26 5.01
C GLU A 47 -5.93 -8.21 3.89
N ILE A 48 -4.88 -7.37 3.87
CA ILE A 48 -4.71 -6.32 2.87
C ILE A 48 -3.57 -6.69 1.94
N ASP A 49 -3.90 -6.94 0.68
CA ASP A 49 -2.93 -7.15 -0.39
C ASP A 49 -2.73 -5.85 -1.19
N GLN A 50 -1.54 -5.27 -1.07
CA GLN A 50 -1.23 -3.99 -1.71
C GLN A 50 -0.90 -4.10 -3.19
N ARG A 51 -0.71 -5.31 -3.73
CA ARG A 51 -0.53 -5.53 -5.18
C ARG A 51 -1.75 -5.07 -5.96
N LEU A 52 -2.92 -5.16 -5.34
CA LEU A 52 -4.20 -4.68 -5.89
C LEU A 52 -4.10 -3.23 -6.38
N LEU A 53 -3.43 -2.35 -5.64
CA LEU A 53 -3.29 -0.93 -6.00
C LEU A 53 -2.51 -0.77 -7.32
N GLY A 54 -1.40 -1.51 -7.44
CA GLY A 54 -0.55 -1.49 -8.64
C GLY A 54 -1.26 -2.08 -9.85
N TYR A 55 -1.89 -3.25 -9.71
CA TYR A 55 -2.60 -3.88 -10.82
C TYR A 55 -3.85 -3.12 -11.24
N ALA A 56 -4.57 -2.50 -10.30
CA ALA A 56 -5.69 -1.61 -10.61
C ALA A 56 -5.24 -0.35 -11.36
N ALA A 57 -4.04 0.18 -11.08
CA ALA A 57 -3.48 1.28 -11.84
C ALA A 57 -3.10 0.86 -13.28
N LEU A 58 -2.43 -0.28 -13.44
CA LEU A 58 -2.07 -0.82 -14.76
C LEU A 58 -3.31 -1.16 -15.60
N THR A 59 -4.35 -1.73 -14.98
CA THR A 59 -5.62 -2.04 -15.66
C THR A 59 -6.31 -0.76 -16.13
N ARG A 60 -6.44 0.25 -15.26
CA ARG A 60 -7.11 1.52 -15.61
C ARG A 60 -6.36 2.36 -16.65
N SER A 61 -5.05 2.12 -16.81
CA SER A 61 -4.22 2.75 -17.84
C SER A 61 -4.13 1.91 -19.13
N GLY A 62 -4.80 0.76 -19.20
CA GLY A 62 -4.78 -0.10 -20.39
C GLY A 62 -3.48 -0.86 -20.61
N GLN A 63 -2.55 -0.87 -19.64
CA GLN A 63 -1.25 -1.54 -19.78
C GLN A 63 -1.35 -3.06 -19.61
N ILE A 64 -2.35 -3.55 -18.88
CA ILE A 64 -2.67 -4.98 -18.73
C ILE A 64 -4.18 -5.19 -18.77
N LYS A 65 -4.62 -6.42 -19.09
CA LYS A 65 -6.04 -6.78 -19.01
C LYS A 65 -6.46 -7.06 -17.57
N ARG A 66 -7.75 -6.88 -17.27
CA ARG A 66 -8.32 -7.21 -15.95
C ARG A 66 -8.10 -8.67 -15.58
N ASP A 67 -8.32 -9.59 -16.51
CA ASP A 67 -8.20 -11.04 -16.23
C ASP A 67 -6.75 -11.41 -15.91
N GLU A 68 -5.79 -10.84 -16.64
CA GLU A 68 -4.36 -10.97 -16.34
C GLU A 68 -4.01 -10.45 -14.94
N ALA A 69 -4.50 -9.26 -14.58
CA ALA A 69 -4.34 -8.71 -13.24
C ALA A 69 -4.90 -9.65 -12.14
N LEU A 70 -6.04 -10.29 -12.38
CA LEU A 70 -6.64 -11.24 -11.45
C LEU A 70 -5.83 -12.54 -11.34
N GLU A 71 -5.29 -13.06 -12.44
CA GLU A 71 -4.38 -14.21 -12.40
C GLU A 71 -3.11 -13.89 -11.62
N MET A 72 -2.52 -12.71 -11.81
CA MET A 72 -1.33 -12.26 -11.05
C MET A 72 -1.60 -12.09 -9.54
N MET A 73 -2.86 -11.87 -9.14
CA MET A 73 -3.22 -11.80 -7.72
C MET A 73 -3.25 -13.18 -7.05
N LYS A 74 -3.46 -14.26 -7.82
CA LYS A 74 -3.49 -15.64 -7.29
C LYS A 74 -2.12 -16.13 -6.84
N THR A 75 -1.05 -15.61 -7.44
CA THR A 75 0.32 -15.94 -7.04
C THR A 75 0.57 -15.43 -5.62
N SER A 76 1.28 -16.20 -4.80
CA SER A 76 1.71 -15.77 -3.45
C SER A 76 3.23 -15.75 -3.38
N PRO A 77 3.84 -14.94 -2.50
CA PRO A 77 5.28 -15.02 -2.22
C PRO A 77 5.66 -16.45 -1.81
N THR A 78 6.88 -16.87 -2.12
CA THR A 78 7.36 -18.20 -1.72
C THR A 78 7.61 -18.24 -0.21
N ASN A 79 7.52 -19.43 0.41
CA ASN A 79 7.78 -19.59 1.84
C ASN A 79 9.22 -19.20 2.20
N GLN A 80 10.20 -19.53 1.34
CA GLN A 80 11.60 -19.20 1.57
C GLN A 80 11.84 -17.67 1.67
N GLU A 81 11.30 -16.90 0.72
CA GLU A 81 11.44 -15.43 0.75
C GLU A 81 10.84 -14.83 2.03
N ILE A 82 9.73 -15.39 2.50
CA ILE A 82 9.08 -14.95 3.74
C ILE A 82 9.95 -15.26 4.95
N ASP A 83 10.51 -16.46 5.03
CA ASP A 83 11.34 -16.90 6.15
C ASP A 83 12.60 -16.04 6.30
N GLU A 84 13.27 -15.73 5.20
CA GLU A 84 14.44 -14.83 5.17
C GLU A 84 14.09 -13.42 5.66
N ILE A 85 12.99 -12.86 5.16
CA ILE A 85 12.48 -11.55 5.57
C ILE A 85 12.15 -11.54 7.07
N LEU A 86 11.46 -12.59 7.57
CA LEU A 86 11.10 -12.71 8.98
C LEU A 86 12.33 -12.82 9.88
N TYR A 87 13.33 -13.61 9.48
CA TYR A 87 14.60 -13.69 10.20
C TYR A 87 15.24 -12.30 10.33
N LEU A 88 15.37 -11.57 9.22
CA LEU A 88 15.99 -10.24 9.21
C LEU A 88 15.23 -9.23 10.07
N VAL A 89 13.90 -9.22 9.99
CA VAL A 89 13.05 -8.30 10.76
C VAL A 89 13.13 -8.61 12.25
N LYS A 90 12.96 -9.87 12.67
CA LYS A 90 13.08 -10.28 14.08
C LYS A 90 14.44 -9.91 14.64
N LYS A 91 15.52 -10.23 13.91
CA LYS A 91 16.90 -9.90 14.31
C LYS A 91 17.11 -8.39 14.47
N ARG A 92 16.65 -7.56 13.52
CA ARG A 92 16.87 -6.11 13.56
C ARG A 92 16.02 -5.39 14.60
N LEU A 93 14.82 -5.92 14.89
CA LEU A 93 13.92 -5.36 15.91
C LEU A 93 14.16 -5.94 17.31
N GLY A 94 15.01 -6.97 17.43
CA GLY A 94 15.31 -7.61 18.71
C GLY A 94 14.18 -8.48 19.25
N TYR A 95 13.35 -9.05 18.38
CA TYR A 95 12.25 -9.93 18.79
C TYR A 95 12.68 -11.41 18.81
N SER A 96 12.31 -12.11 19.88
CA SER A 96 12.18 -13.56 19.86
C SER A 96 10.98 -14.01 19.02
N ASP A 97 10.91 -15.30 18.68
CA ASP A 97 9.76 -15.86 17.97
C ASP A 97 8.45 -15.68 18.72
N ASN A 98 8.48 -15.88 20.05
CA ASN A 98 7.30 -15.74 20.91
C ASN A 98 6.81 -14.29 20.99
N GLU A 99 7.71 -13.31 21.10
CA GLU A 99 7.34 -11.89 21.10
C GLU A 99 6.80 -11.46 19.74
N PHE A 100 7.42 -11.91 18.65
CA PHE A 100 6.93 -11.60 17.32
C PHE A 100 5.53 -12.15 17.09
N LEU A 101 5.28 -13.42 17.48
CA LEU A 101 3.97 -14.04 17.39
C LEU A 101 2.94 -13.35 18.29
N SER A 102 3.32 -12.97 19.52
CA SER A 102 2.41 -12.25 20.42
C SER A 102 1.97 -10.92 19.81
N VAL A 103 2.90 -10.14 19.24
CA VAL A 103 2.61 -8.88 18.55
C VAL A 103 1.73 -9.10 17.32
N MET A 104 1.98 -10.14 16.53
CA MET A 104 1.17 -10.46 15.35
C MET A 104 -0.28 -10.79 15.72
N ASN A 105 -0.50 -11.45 16.87
CA ASN A 105 -1.81 -11.88 17.35
C ASN A 105 -2.59 -10.83 18.16
N ILE A 106 -2.01 -9.66 18.44
CA ILE A 106 -2.76 -8.55 19.08
C ILE A 106 -3.99 -8.20 18.23
N THR A 107 -5.13 -8.03 18.90
CA THR A 107 -6.41 -7.62 18.29
C THR A 107 -6.21 -6.44 17.33
N LYS A 108 -6.68 -6.62 16.10
CA LYS A 108 -6.60 -5.61 15.05
C LYS A 108 -7.35 -4.36 15.49
N LYS A 109 -6.68 -3.22 15.52
CA LYS A 109 -7.30 -1.90 15.67
C LYS A 109 -7.26 -1.17 14.34
N ASN A 110 -8.24 -0.32 14.10
CA ASN A 110 -8.30 0.60 12.98
C ASN A 110 -8.42 2.05 13.48
N TYR A 111 -8.42 3.01 12.56
CA TYR A 111 -8.42 4.44 12.92
C TYR A 111 -9.64 4.88 13.75
N LYS A 112 -10.74 4.13 13.75
CA LYS A 112 -11.95 4.42 14.54
C LYS A 112 -11.76 4.13 16.03
N ASP A 113 -10.77 3.30 16.39
CA ASP A 113 -10.46 2.95 17.78
C ASP A 113 -9.64 4.03 18.50
N PHE A 114 -9.27 5.10 17.78
CA PHE A 114 -8.46 6.19 18.31
C PHE A 114 -9.18 7.54 18.14
N LYS A 115 -8.87 8.50 19.01
CA LYS A 115 -9.39 9.85 18.91
C LYS A 115 -8.81 10.53 17.68
N THR A 116 -9.65 10.82 16.69
CA THR A 116 -9.28 11.53 15.45
C THR A 116 -10.25 12.69 15.19
N TYR A 117 -9.85 13.61 14.30
CA TYR A 117 -10.74 14.69 13.84
C TYR A 117 -11.85 14.24 12.89
N LYS A 118 -11.96 12.94 12.56
CA LYS A 118 -12.93 12.44 11.57
C LYS A 118 -14.37 12.86 11.89
N LYS A 119 -14.81 12.69 13.15
CA LYS A 119 -16.16 13.09 13.60
C LYS A 119 -16.37 14.60 13.49
N THR A 120 -15.34 15.40 13.76
CA THR A 120 -15.39 16.86 13.59
C THR A 120 -15.55 17.22 12.12
N PHE A 121 -14.79 16.59 11.22
CA PHE A 121 -14.87 16.82 9.77
C PHE A 121 -16.22 16.40 9.19
N GLU A 122 -16.80 15.31 9.66
CA GLU A 122 -18.15 14.87 9.29
C GLU A 122 -19.22 15.87 9.75
N ARG A 123 -19.16 16.32 11.01
CA ARG A 123 -20.11 17.30 11.57
C ARG A 123 -20.05 18.64 10.84
N LEU A 124 -18.85 19.08 10.48
CA LEU A 124 -18.60 20.34 9.79
C LEU A 124 -18.61 20.21 8.26
N LYS A 125 -19.28 19.20 7.71
CA LYS A 125 -19.31 18.94 6.26
C LYS A 125 -19.72 20.16 5.43
N LEU A 126 -20.71 20.93 5.86
CA LEU A 126 -21.14 22.14 5.13
C LEU A 126 -20.05 23.22 5.15
N PHE A 127 -19.41 23.44 6.30
CA PHE A 127 -18.29 24.36 6.42
C PHE A 127 -17.14 23.99 5.47
N PHE A 128 -16.72 22.72 5.47
CA PHE A 128 -15.66 22.26 4.58
C PHE A 128 -16.08 22.22 3.10
N PHE A 129 -17.38 22.10 2.80
CA PHE A 129 -17.87 22.25 1.44
C PHE A 129 -17.68 23.70 0.94
N ILE A 130 -18.02 24.69 1.77
CA ILE A 130 -17.79 26.10 1.45
C ILE A 130 -16.30 26.37 1.27
N MET A 131 -15.46 25.91 2.20
CA MET A 131 -14.00 26.06 2.08
C MET A 131 -13.45 25.44 0.77
N TYR A 132 -13.95 24.27 0.37
CA TYR A 132 -13.58 23.66 -0.91
C TYR A 132 -14.02 24.53 -2.09
N LYS A 133 -15.23 25.08 -2.07
CA LYS A 133 -15.73 25.97 -3.14
C LYS A 133 -14.98 27.29 -3.22
N LEU A 134 -14.38 27.74 -2.13
CA LEU A 134 -13.51 28.91 -2.05
C LEU A 134 -12.02 28.56 -2.29
N ASP A 135 -11.70 27.32 -2.68
CA ASP A 135 -10.33 26.83 -2.91
C ASP A 135 -9.40 26.93 -1.68
N LEU A 136 -9.97 26.96 -0.47
CA LEU A 136 -9.24 27.01 0.79
C LEU A 136 -8.85 25.62 1.31
N VAL A 137 -9.51 24.56 0.81
CA VAL A 137 -9.14 23.17 1.06
C VAL A 137 -9.25 22.32 -0.20
N PRO A 138 -8.37 21.32 -0.40
CA PRO A 138 -8.44 20.46 -1.57
C PRO A 138 -9.76 19.69 -1.66
N LYS A 139 -10.25 19.48 -2.89
CA LYS A 139 -11.42 18.61 -3.16
C LYS A 139 -11.25 17.21 -2.58
N SER A 140 -10.04 16.65 -2.67
CA SER A 140 -9.69 15.34 -2.14
C SER A 140 -9.87 15.27 -0.62
N PHE A 141 -9.52 16.34 0.10
CA PHE A 141 -9.76 16.44 1.53
C PHE A 141 -11.25 16.39 1.83
N TYR A 142 -12.05 17.25 1.18
CA TYR A 142 -13.50 17.31 1.38
C TYR A 142 -14.14 15.92 1.16
N ILE A 143 -13.86 15.28 0.02
CA ILE A 143 -14.44 13.99 -0.34
C ILE A 143 -14.02 12.89 0.66
N LYS A 144 -12.75 12.84 1.05
CA LYS A 144 -12.22 11.75 1.89
C LYS A 144 -12.62 11.88 3.36
N TYR A 145 -12.56 13.08 3.92
CA TYR A 145 -12.64 13.27 5.37
C TYR A 145 -14.04 13.67 5.86
N THR A 146 -14.87 14.27 5.01
CA THR A 146 -16.23 14.72 5.40
C THR A 146 -17.35 13.73 5.04
N LYS A 147 -17.03 12.68 4.26
CA LYS A 147 -17.97 11.60 3.96
C LYS A 147 -18.27 10.81 5.24
N SER A 148 -19.55 10.74 5.63
CA SER A 148 -20.00 9.86 6.71
C SER A 148 -19.74 8.40 6.33
N ASN A 149 -19.16 7.64 7.24
CA ASN A 149 -19.01 6.19 7.09
C ASN A 149 -20.31 5.46 7.40
#